data_AF-L9X565-F1
#
_entry.id   AF-L9X565-F1
#
_cell.length_a   1.000
_cell.length_b   1.000
_cell.length_c   1.000
_cell.angle_alpha   90.00
_cell.angle_beta   90.00
_cell.angle_gamma   90.00
#
_symmetry.space_group_name_H-M   'P 1'
#
loop_
_entity.id
_entity.type
_entity.pdbx_description
1 polymer ?
#
loop_
_entity_poly.entity_id
_entity_poly.type
_entity_poly.pdbx_seq_one_letter_code
_entity_poly.pdbx_strand_id
1 'polypeptide(L)'
;MESADEPSEGVDHHPPAPEDWPRGFGEASWWPLATAIGIAGLYFGAALATLADGAEPLVGWLLPFTLIVGGVGIFLGSLYGWTYHGFVSRYWERASAEEGLDLRWGMVLFLATDVMTFSAGFVYYFFVRTGPWPPGELPTLLSSVVAINTAILILSSLTLHVSHEAIRDGPVSYTHL
;
A
#
# COMPACT_ATOMS: atom_id res chain seq x y z
N MET A 1 -72.30 -30.47 20.42
CA MET A 1 -71.31 -31.38 19.84
C MET A 1 -70.07 -30.54 19.68
N GLU A 2 -69.15 -30.72 20.62
CA GLU A 2 -67.85 -30.05 20.66
C GLU A 2 -67.02 -30.54 19.49
N SER A 3 -66.66 -29.65 18.58
CA SER A 3 -65.66 -29.94 17.54
C SER A 3 -64.46 -29.06 17.84
N ALA A 4 -63.44 -29.70 18.38
CA ALA A 4 -62.17 -29.13 18.77
C ALA A 4 -61.44 -28.46 17.60
N ASP A 5 -60.67 -27.44 17.96
CA ASP A 5 -59.59 -26.82 17.21
C ASP A 5 -58.65 -27.85 16.59
N GLU A 6 -58.29 -27.65 15.32
CA GLU A 6 -56.91 -27.79 14.84
C GLU A 6 -56.67 -26.79 13.70
N PRO A 7 -55.98 -25.66 13.94
CA PRO A 7 -55.33 -24.96 12.83
C PRO A 7 -54.13 -25.82 12.45
N SER A 8 -54.17 -26.41 11.25
CA SER A 8 -52.99 -27.01 10.65
C SER A 8 -51.88 -25.96 10.60
N GLU A 9 -50.90 -26.06 11.49
CA GLU A 9 -49.63 -25.33 11.41
C GLU A 9 -49.01 -25.68 10.07
N GLY A 10 -49.27 -24.83 9.07
CA GLY A 10 -48.48 -24.80 7.86
C GLY A 10 -47.06 -24.53 8.32
N VAL A 11 -46.22 -25.55 8.22
CA VAL A 11 -44.78 -25.44 8.40
C VAL A 11 -44.32 -24.28 7.54
N ASP A 12 -44.02 -23.15 8.17
CA ASP A 12 -43.38 -22.01 7.53
C ASP A 12 -42.06 -22.56 6.97
N HIS A 13 -42.08 -22.85 5.67
CA HIS A 13 -40.87 -23.10 4.90
C HIS A 13 -40.12 -21.78 4.87
N HIS A 14 -39.40 -21.47 5.95
CA HIS A 14 -38.32 -20.51 5.90
C HIS A 14 -37.44 -20.94 4.73
N PRO A 15 -37.24 -20.08 3.71
CA PRO A 15 -36.24 -20.37 2.70
C PRO A 15 -34.92 -20.67 3.44
N PRO A 16 -34.12 -21.66 2.98
CA PRO A 16 -32.83 -21.91 3.61
C PRO A 16 -32.09 -20.59 3.71
N ALA A 17 -31.55 -20.32 4.91
CA ALA A 17 -30.91 -19.05 5.28
C ALA A 17 -30.12 -18.46 4.09
N PRO A 18 -30.25 -17.15 3.81
CA PRO A 18 -29.39 -16.52 2.80
C PRO A 18 -27.95 -16.85 3.19
N GLU A 19 -27.16 -17.44 2.28
CA GLU A 19 -25.78 -17.88 2.50
C GLU A 19 -25.03 -17.15 3.64
N ASP A 20 -24.95 -17.77 4.82
CA ASP A 20 -24.16 -17.30 5.99
C ASP A 20 -22.66 -17.61 5.85
N TRP A 21 -22.19 -17.86 4.63
CA TRP A 21 -20.77 -18.09 4.37
C TRP A 21 -20.05 -16.75 4.20
N PRO A 22 -18.95 -16.46 4.91
CA PRO A 22 -18.15 -15.28 4.62
C PRO A 22 -17.73 -15.39 3.16
N ARG A 23 -18.26 -14.51 2.31
CA ARG A 23 -17.90 -14.50 0.89
C ARG A 23 -16.40 -14.28 0.80
N GLY A 24 -15.66 -15.37 0.60
CA GLY A 24 -14.24 -15.33 0.38
C GLY A 24 -13.99 -14.41 -0.80
N PHE A 25 -13.20 -13.37 -0.55
CA PHE A 25 -12.66 -12.40 -1.52
C PHE A 25 -12.53 -13.03 -2.92
N GLY A 26 -13.47 -12.71 -3.80
CA GLY A 26 -13.80 -13.58 -4.94
C GLY A 26 -14.29 -12.85 -6.18
N GLU A 27 -13.69 -11.73 -6.52
CA GLU A 27 -13.46 -11.40 -7.92
C GLU A 27 -12.02 -11.82 -8.19
N ALA A 28 -11.79 -12.89 -8.96
CA ALA A 28 -10.44 -13.33 -9.31
C ALA A 28 -9.77 -12.25 -10.18
N SER A 29 -9.17 -11.25 -9.55
CA SER A 29 -8.51 -10.17 -10.25
C SER A 29 -7.15 -10.64 -10.78
N TRP A 30 -6.85 -10.31 -12.04
CA TRP A 30 -5.57 -10.68 -12.67
C TRP A 30 -4.40 -9.78 -12.23
N TRP A 31 -4.71 -8.70 -11.50
CA TRP A 31 -3.75 -7.66 -11.11
C TRP A 31 -2.64 -8.12 -10.17
N PRO A 32 -2.88 -8.96 -9.14
CA PRO A 32 -1.81 -9.48 -8.29
C PRO A 32 -0.80 -10.31 -9.08
N LEU A 33 -1.28 -11.13 -10.03
CA LEU A 33 -0.42 -11.94 -10.89
C LEU A 33 0.42 -11.07 -11.82
N ALA A 34 -0.19 -10.08 -12.47
CA ALA A 34 0.54 -9.14 -13.33
C ALA A 34 1.57 -8.31 -12.54
N THR A 35 1.22 -7.91 -11.31
CA THR A 35 2.15 -7.24 -10.38
C THR A 35 3.34 -8.14 -10.04
N ALA A 36 3.09 -9.42 -9.74
CA ALA A 36 4.14 -10.40 -9.46
C ALA A 36 5.07 -10.63 -10.67
N ILE A 37 4.52 -10.67 -11.88
CA ILE A 37 5.32 -10.75 -13.12
C ILE A 37 6.20 -9.50 -13.29
N GLY A 38 5.65 -8.31 -13.03
CA GLY A 38 6.40 -7.06 -13.05
C GLY A 38 7.57 -7.08 -12.07
N ILE A 39 7.33 -7.47 -10.81
CA ILE A 39 8.36 -7.61 -9.78
C ILE A 39 9.40 -8.66 -10.18
N ALA A 40 8.98 -9.83 -10.66
CA ALA A 40 9.90 -10.86 -11.12
C ALA A 40 10.81 -10.34 -12.23
N GLY A 41 10.26 -9.60 -13.20
CA GLY A 41 11.03 -8.93 -14.25
C GLY A 41 12.09 -7.98 -13.71
N LEU A 42 11.79 -7.23 -12.64
CA LEU A 42 12.76 -6.35 -11.98
C LEU A 42 13.90 -7.14 -11.33
N TYR A 43 13.58 -8.20 -10.58
CA TYR A 43 14.60 -9.04 -9.93
C TYR A 43 15.50 -9.76 -10.95
N PHE A 44 14.90 -10.36 -11.98
CA PHE A 44 15.67 -11.01 -13.05
C PHE A 44 16.47 -9.98 -13.85
N GLY A 45 15.91 -8.81 -14.15
CA GLY A 45 16.60 -7.73 -14.83
C GLY A 45 17.81 -7.23 -14.05
N ALA A 46 17.67 -7.03 -12.73
CA ALA A 46 18.78 -6.63 -11.86
C ALA A 46 19.86 -7.74 -11.77
N ALA A 47 19.46 -9.01 -11.64
CA ALA A 47 20.39 -10.13 -11.64
C ALA A 47 21.14 -10.27 -12.99
N LEU A 48 20.47 -10.02 -14.12
CA LEU A 48 21.11 -10.04 -15.43
C LEU A 48 22.01 -8.82 -15.65
N ALA A 49 21.70 -7.67 -15.03
CA ALA A 49 22.54 -6.49 -15.09
C ALA A 49 23.92 -6.74 -14.44
N THR A 50 23.96 -7.46 -13.31
CA THR A 50 25.25 -7.84 -12.69
C THR A 50 26.05 -8.80 -13.56
N LEU A 51 25.39 -9.67 -14.33
CA LEU A 51 26.04 -10.57 -15.31
C LEU A 51 26.49 -9.83 -16.59
N ALA A 52 25.88 -8.69 -16.91
CA ALA A 52 26.27 -7.85 -18.04
C ALA A 52 27.44 -6.90 -17.73
N ASP A 53 27.63 -6.55 -16.45
CA ASP A 53 28.70 -5.65 -15.98
C ASP A 53 30.00 -6.39 -15.61
N GLY A 54 30.01 -7.73 -15.69
CA GLY A 54 31.19 -8.54 -15.39
C GLY A 54 32.34 -8.33 -16.39
N ALA A 55 33.57 -8.67 -15.96
CA ALA A 55 34.77 -8.60 -16.80
C ALA A 55 34.66 -9.44 -18.09
N GLU A 56 33.90 -10.53 -18.04
CA GLU A 56 33.52 -11.36 -19.18
C GLU A 56 31.99 -11.40 -19.26
N PRO A 57 31.35 -10.53 -20.07
CA PRO A 57 29.90 -10.38 -20.07
C PRO A 57 29.21 -11.62 -20.65
N LEU A 58 28.35 -12.26 -19.85
CA LEU A 58 27.61 -13.46 -20.27
C LEU A 58 26.35 -13.11 -21.08
N VAL A 59 25.84 -11.89 -20.92
CA VAL A 59 24.59 -11.41 -21.52
C VAL A 59 24.76 -9.95 -21.96
N GLY A 60 24.18 -9.58 -23.10
CA GLY A 60 24.19 -8.19 -23.56
C GLY A 60 23.25 -7.29 -22.76
N TRP A 61 23.62 -6.01 -22.58
CA TRP A 61 22.89 -5.00 -21.79
C TRP A 61 21.43 -4.74 -22.22
N LEU A 62 21.07 -5.07 -23.47
CA LEU A 62 19.70 -4.92 -23.95
C LEU A 62 18.70 -5.80 -23.18
N LEU A 63 19.10 -7.01 -22.77
CA LEU A 63 18.21 -7.92 -22.06
C LEU A 63 17.86 -7.44 -20.63
N PRO A 64 18.82 -7.13 -19.74
CA PRO A 64 18.50 -6.60 -18.42
C PRO A 64 17.76 -5.25 -18.52
N PHE A 65 18.14 -4.39 -19.46
CA PHE A 65 17.45 -3.11 -19.65
C PHE A 65 15.98 -3.29 -20.03
N THR A 66 15.68 -4.17 -20.99
CA THR A 66 14.29 -4.43 -21.41
C THR A 66 13.47 -5.07 -20.30
N LEU A 67 14.04 -5.99 -19.52
CA LEU A 67 13.38 -6.60 -18.37
C LEU A 67 13.12 -5.59 -17.25
N ILE A 68 14.06 -4.69 -16.96
CA ILE A 68 13.86 -3.65 -15.94
C ILE A 68 12.79 -2.67 -16.40
N VAL A 69 12.91 -2.08 -17.59
CA VAL A 69 11.96 -1.07 -18.08
C VAL A 69 10.57 -1.68 -18.28
N GLY A 70 10.50 -2.86 -18.92
CA GLY A 70 9.25 -3.59 -19.09
C GLY A 70 8.65 -4.02 -17.75
N GLY A 71 9.48 -4.51 -16.82
CA GLY A 71 9.09 -4.88 -15.47
C GLY A 71 8.53 -3.70 -14.67
N VAL A 72 9.17 -2.53 -14.72
CA VAL A 72 8.65 -1.28 -14.12
C VAL A 72 7.29 -0.94 -14.72
N GLY A 73 7.17 -0.95 -16.05
CA GLY A 73 5.91 -0.63 -16.72
C GLY A 73 4.77 -1.56 -16.32
N ILE A 74 5.02 -2.88 -16.33
CA ILE A 74 4.05 -3.89 -15.91
C ILE A 74 3.72 -3.74 -14.43
N PHE A 75 4.71 -3.57 -13.57
CA PHE A 75 4.52 -3.42 -12.13
C PHE A 75 3.66 -2.19 -11.79
N LEU A 76 4.01 -1.01 -12.32
CA LEU A 76 3.27 0.22 -12.05
C LEU A 76 1.86 0.18 -12.65
N GLY A 77 1.72 -0.30 -13.90
CA GLY A 77 0.42 -0.43 -14.54
C GLY A 77 -0.50 -1.40 -13.78
N SER A 78 0.05 -2.52 -13.30
CA SER A 78 -0.71 -3.52 -12.56
C SER A 78 -1.05 -3.06 -11.14
N LEU A 79 -0.12 -2.40 -10.45
CA LEU A 79 -0.35 -1.82 -9.13
C LEU A 79 -1.43 -0.74 -9.19
N TYR A 80 -1.39 0.12 -10.21
CA TYR A 80 -2.45 1.09 -10.46
C TYR A 80 -3.80 0.41 -10.71
N GLY A 81 -3.85 -0.57 -11.63
CA GLY A 81 -5.08 -1.31 -11.91
C GLY A 81 -5.65 -2.03 -10.69
N TRP A 82 -4.78 -2.57 -9.83
CA TRP A 82 -5.18 -3.23 -8.59
C TRP A 82 -5.76 -2.25 -7.59
N THR A 83 -5.05 -1.14 -7.32
CA THR A 83 -5.48 -0.14 -6.34
C THR A 83 -6.72 0.63 -6.79
N TYR A 84 -6.85 0.89 -8.10
CA TYR A 84 -8.03 1.52 -8.68
C TYR A 84 -9.30 0.67 -8.44
N HIS A 85 -9.26 -0.63 -8.73
CA HIS A 85 -10.40 -1.53 -8.49
C HIS A 85 -10.64 -1.81 -6.99
N GLY A 86 -9.59 -1.80 -6.17
CA GLY A 86 -9.71 -2.05 -4.74
C GLY A 86 -10.33 -0.88 -3.96
N PHE A 87 -10.01 0.36 -4.35
CA PHE A 87 -10.34 1.55 -3.57
C PHE A 87 -11.17 2.59 -4.33
N VAL A 88 -10.81 2.91 -5.58
CA VAL A 88 -11.40 4.03 -6.33
C VAL A 88 -12.76 3.69 -6.90
N SER A 89 -12.91 2.51 -7.54
CA SER A 89 -14.21 2.09 -8.09
C SER A 89 -15.26 1.95 -6.99
N ARG A 90 -14.86 1.42 -5.83
CA ARG A 90 -15.74 1.19 -4.68
C ARG A 90 -16.00 2.44 -3.85
N TYR A 91 -15.25 3.53 -4.06
CA TYR A 91 -15.41 4.77 -3.30
C TYR A 91 -16.85 5.30 -3.33
N TRP A 92 -17.49 5.23 -4.50
CA TRP A 92 -18.86 5.72 -4.69
C TRP A 92 -19.94 4.83 -4.07
N GLU A 93 -19.61 3.57 -3.77
CA GLU A 93 -20.56 2.57 -3.26
C GLU A 93 -20.50 2.42 -1.73
N ARG A 94 -19.39 2.82 -1.11
CA ARG A 94 -19.01 2.45 0.28
C ARG A 94 -19.51 3.39 1.38
N ALA A 95 -20.69 3.99 1.21
CA ALA A 95 -21.25 4.93 2.20
C ALA A 95 -21.71 4.28 3.53
N SER A 96 -21.54 2.97 3.74
CA SER A 96 -21.91 2.24 4.97
C SER A 96 -20.69 1.94 5.87
N ALA A 97 -20.84 2.23 7.16
CA ALA A 97 -19.74 2.58 8.08
C ALA A 97 -18.90 1.42 8.68
N GLU A 98 -19.17 0.15 8.40
CA GLU A 98 -18.54 -0.97 9.16
C GLU A 98 -17.18 -1.46 8.59
N GLU A 99 -16.92 -1.37 7.29
CA GLU A 99 -15.67 -1.89 6.69
C GLU A 99 -14.42 -1.00 6.94
N GLY A 100 -14.60 0.20 7.49
CA GLY A 100 -13.51 1.16 7.69
C GLY A 100 -12.53 0.78 8.81
N LEU A 101 -12.93 -0.06 9.77
CA LEU A 101 -12.08 -0.43 10.91
C LEU A 101 -10.96 -1.41 10.52
N ASP A 102 -11.23 -2.35 9.60
CA ASP A 102 -10.27 -3.37 9.17
C ASP A 102 -9.13 -2.74 8.32
N LEU A 103 -9.48 -1.86 7.39
CA LEU A 103 -8.49 -1.14 6.56
C LEU A 103 -7.54 -0.26 7.38
N ARG A 104 -8.02 0.33 8.50
CA ARG A 104 -7.19 1.14 9.39
C ARG A 104 -6.12 0.30 10.09
N TRP A 105 -6.47 -0.89 10.57
CA TRP A 105 -5.50 -1.80 11.19
C TRP A 105 -4.49 -2.33 10.18
N GLY A 106 -4.93 -2.64 8.95
CA GLY A 106 -4.04 -2.97 7.84
C GLY A 106 -3.00 -1.87 7.58
N MET A 107 -3.43 -0.60 7.53
CA MET A 107 -2.52 0.54 7.36
C MET A 107 -1.54 0.71 8.53
N VAL A 108 -2.00 0.55 9.78
CA VAL A 108 -1.13 0.63 10.96
C VAL A 108 -0.06 -0.46 10.94
N LEU A 109 -0.44 -1.70 10.62
CA LEU A 109 0.51 -2.81 10.50
C LEU A 109 1.52 -2.57 9.38
N PHE A 110 1.05 -2.10 8.22
CA PHE A 110 1.93 -1.72 7.10
C PHE A 110 2.95 -0.66 7.51
N LEU A 111 2.51 0.44 8.14
CA LEU A 111 3.42 1.48 8.65
C LEU A 111 4.37 0.97 9.72
N ALA A 112 3.92 0.07 10.61
CA ALA A 112 4.78 -0.57 11.59
C ALA A 112 5.90 -1.39 10.93
N THR A 113 5.62 -2.09 9.83
CA THR A 113 6.65 -2.81 9.07
C THR A 113 7.66 -1.88 8.42
N ASP A 114 7.25 -0.70 7.94
CA ASP A 114 8.17 0.32 7.41
C ASP A 114 9.07 0.87 8.53
N VAL A 115 8.49 1.22 9.68
CA VAL A 115 9.26 1.70 10.85
C VAL A 115 10.29 0.65 11.29
N MET A 116 9.92 -0.63 11.34
CA MET A 116 10.85 -1.72 11.66
C MET A 116 11.98 -1.84 10.62
N THR A 117 11.66 -1.71 9.34
CA THR A 117 12.65 -1.77 8.25
C THR A 117 13.66 -0.63 8.35
N PHE A 118 13.22 0.61 8.59
CA PHE A 118 14.14 1.73 8.84
C PHE A 118 14.93 1.56 10.15
N SER A 119 14.29 1.03 11.19
CA SER A 119 14.93 0.76 12.48
C SER A 119 16.08 -0.24 12.35
N ALA A 120 15.96 -1.26 11.49
CA ALA A 120 17.05 -2.18 11.19
C ALA A 120 18.28 -1.45 10.60
N GLY A 121 18.07 -0.44 9.75
CA GLY A 121 19.13 0.42 9.26
C GLY A 121 19.82 1.24 10.36
N PHE A 122 19.05 1.78 11.31
CA PHE A 122 19.63 2.46 12.49
C PHE A 122 20.43 1.53 13.39
N VAL A 123 19.93 0.31 13.63
CA VAL A 123 20.66 -0.72 14.40
C VAL A 123 21.99 -1.04 13.72
N TYR A 124 21.99 -1.25 12.41
CA TYR A 124 23.21 -1.45 11.63
C TYR A 124 24.17 -0.26 11.74
N TYR A 125 23.65 0.97 11.62
CA TYR A 125 24.46 2.19 11.80
C TYR A 125 25.10 2.25 13.19
N PHE A 126 24.33 2.02 14.26
CA PHE A 126 24.86 2.03 15.63
C PHE A 126 25.90 0.93 15.86
N PHE A 127 25.70 -0.25 15.26
CA PHE A 127 26.67 -1.34 15.32
C PHE A 127 28.01 -0.95 14.68
N VAL A 128 28.00 -0.31 13.50
CA VAL A 128 29.23 0.16 12.85
C VAL A 128 29.86 1.35 13.61
N ARG A 129 29.05 2.15 14.31
CA ARG A 129 29.50 3.37 15.02
C ARG A 129 30.29 3.09 16.31
N THR A 130 30.32 1.86 16.82
CA THR A 130 31.07 1.52 18.04
C THR A 130 32.59 1.50 17.86
N GLY A 131 33.09 1.54 16.62
CA GLY A 131 34.52 1.67 16.31
C GLY A 131 35.03 3.13 16.29
N PRO A 132 36.35 3.35 16.11
CA PRO A 132 36.90 4.68 15.87
C PRO A 132 36.23 5.33 14.66
N TRP A 133 35.58 6.47 14.87
CA TRP A 133 34.89 7.19 13.81
C TRP A 133 34.93 8.71 14.02
N PRO A 134 35.23 9.49 12.98
CA PRO A 134 35.25 9.09 11.55
C PRO A 134 36.56 8.43 11.09
N PRO A 135 36.50 7.46 10.14
CA PRO A 135 37.68 6.78 9.61
C PRO A 135 38.58 7.68 8.72
N GLY A 136 38.19 8.94 8.50
CA GLY A 136 38.92 9.94 7.70
C GLY A 136 38.23 11.32 7.73
N GLU A 137 38.60 12.21 6.81
CA GLU A 137 37.89 13.49 6.63
C GLU A 137 36.51 13.25 6.02
N LEU A 138 35.47 13.59 6.77
CA LEU A 138 34.10 13.57 6.26
C LEU A 138 33.78 14.90 5.57
N PRO A 139 33.11 14.88 4.40
CA PRO A 139 32.55 16.10 3.82
C PRO A 139 31.55 16.73 4.80
N THR A 140 31.31 18.04 4.70
CA THR A 140 30.42 18.78 5.60
C THR A 140 28.99 18.25 5.51
N LEU A 141 28.59 17.42 6.47
CA LEU A 141 27.28 16.75 6.50
C LEU A 141 26.13 17.71 6.85
N LEU A 142 26.40 18.71 7.69
CA LEU A 142 25.44 19.75 8.08
C LEU A 142 25.49 20.92 7.09
N SER A 143 25.13 20.64 5.84
CA SER A 143 24.98 21.67 4.82
C SER A 143 23.63 22.37 4.94
N SER A 144 23.52 23.56 4.34
CA SER A 144 22.25 24.28 4.21
C SER A 144 21.17 23.45 3.52
N VAL A 145 21.54 22.52 2.64
CA VAL A 145 20.60 21.62 1.93
C VAL A 145 19.83 20.75 2.90
N VAL A 146 20.50 20.19 3.93
CA VAL A 146 19.83 19.37 4.95
C VAL A 146 18.80 20.22 5.70
N ALA A 147 19.19 21.42 6.14
CA ALA A 147 18.30 22.32 6.85
C ALA A 147 17.08 22.74 6.01
N ILE A 148 17.29 23.04 4.72
CA ILE A 148 16.22 23.40 3.78
C ILE A 148 15.26 22.22 3.58
N ASN A 149 15.78 21.01 3.35
CA ASN A 149 14.96 19.82 3.18
C ASN A 149 14.12 19.52 4.44
N THR A 150 14.71 19.66 5.63
CA THR A 150 13.97 19.52 6.90
C THR A 150 12.87 20.57 7.04
N ALA A 151 13.15 21.83 6.72
CA ALA A 151 12.15 22.89 6.75
C ALA A 151 10.99 22.60 5.79
N ILE A 152 11.28 22.12 4.56
CA ILE A 152 10.25 21.74 3.58
C ILE A 152 9.36 20.62 4.13
N LEU A 153 9.93 19.59 4.75
CA LEU A 153 9.16 18.49 5.33
C LEU A 153 8.23 18.97 6.46
N ILE A 154 8.73 19.86 7.34
CA ILE A 154 7.92 20.46 8.42
C ILE A 154 6.77 21.27 7.83
N LEU A 155 7.05 22.14 6.83
CA LEU A 155 6.02 22.94 6.16
C LEU A 155 4.97 22.08 5.45
N SER A 156 5.39 20.98 4.82
CA SER A 156 4.48 20.00 4.23
C SER A 156 3.55 19.37 5.28
N SER A 157 4.10 18.99 6.45
CA SER A 157 3.30 18.46 7.56
C SER A 157 2.27 19.45 8.09
N LEU A 158 2.63 20.73 8.21
CA LEU A 158 1.69 21.78 8.62
C LEU A 158 0.57 21.97 7.60
N THR A 159 0.91 21.97 6.31
CA THR A 159 -0.07 22.10 5.22
C THR A 159 -1.09 20.97 5.24
N LEU A 160 -0.64 19.73 5.46
CA LEU A 160 -1.51 18.56 5.60
C LEU A 160 -2.39 18.63 6.85
N HIS A 161 -1.85 19.11 7.97
CA HIS A 161 -2.60 19.28 9.20
C HIS A 161 -3.76 20.28 9.03
N VAL A 162 -3.48 21.46 8.47
CA VAL A 162 -4.50 22.47 8.18
C VAL A 162 -5.55 21.94 7.20
N SER A 163 -5.12 21.21 6.17
CA SER A 163 -6.06 20.60 5.21
C SER A 163 -6.96 19.55 5.86
N HIS A 164 -6.43 18.77 6.80
CA HIS A 164 -7.20 17.78 7.54
C HIS A 164 -8.26 18.42 8.45
N GLU A 165 -7.91 19.52 9.14
CA GLU A 165 -8.86 20.29 9.95
C GLU A 165 -9.96 20.92 9.07
N ALA A 166 -9.60 21.53 7.95
CA ALA A 166 -10.56 22.13 7.03
C ALA A 166 -11.56 21.10 6.45
N ILE A 167 -11.12 19.86 6.18
CA ILE A 167 -12.02 18.78 5.73
C ILE A 167 -12.96 18.34 6.86
N ARG A 168 -12.50 18.35 8.11
CA ARG A 168 -13.30 17.96 9.28
C ARG A 168 -14.40 18.96 9.60
N ASP A 169 -14.12 20.26 9.42
CA ASP A 169 -15.06 21.34 9.73
C ASP A 169 -16.14 21.54 8.64
N GLY A 170 -16.00 20.85 7.50
CA GLY A 170 -16.91 20.96 6.36
C GLY A 170 -16.73 22.26 5.56
N PRO A 171 -17.34 22.38 4.36
CA PRO A 171 -17.23 23.59 3.57
C PRO A 171 -17.86 24.77 4.32
N VAL A 172 -17.13 25.89 4.43
CA VAL A 172 -17.66 27.15 4.96
C VAL A 172 -18.84 27.57 4.08
N SER A 173 -20.06 27.41 4.59
CA SER A 173 -21.27 27.84 3.91
C SER A 173 -21.21 29.37 3.72
N TYR A 174 -21.16 29.84 2.47
CA TYR A 174 -21.33 31.25 2.14
C TYR A 174 -22.80 31.65 2.38
N THR A 175 -23.19 31.87 3.64
CA THR A 175 -24.57 32.24 4.02
C THR A 175 -24.78 33.75 4.19
N HIS A 176 -23.92 34.60 3.64
CA HIS A 176 -24.12 36.05 3.68
C HIS A 176 -23.68 36.75 2.39
N LEU A 177 -24.48 36.59 1.34
CA LEU A 177 -24.76 37.58 0.29
C LEU A 177 -26.24 37.47 -0.07
#